data_AF-I4ZB49-F1
#
_entry.id   AF-I4ZB49-F1
#
_cell.length_a   1.000
_cell.length_b   1.000
_cell.length_c   1.000
_cell.angle_alpha   90.00
_cell.angle_beta   90.00
_cell.angle_gamma   90.00
#
_symmetry.space_group_name_H-M   'P 1'
#
loop_
_entity.id
_entity.type
_entity.pdbx_description
1 polymer ?
#
loop_
_entity_poly.entity_id
_entity_poly.type
_entity_poly.pdbx_seq_one_letter_code
_entity_poly.pdbx_strand_id
1 'polypeptide(L)'
;MTHIASWFSLGTPRLKTVVMCGKTPPALSSNFMYIDTNYNYPKGLRIFVPDDAISKYKQKWANISNNNMKIIKFIYPMSEYHP
;
A
#
# COMPACT_ATOMS: atom_id res chain seq x y z
N MET A 1 -7.00 -14.26 -9.32
CA MET A 1 -6.30 -12.95 -9.18
C MET A 1 -6.40 -12.54 -7.73
N THR A 2 -5.29 -12.22 -7.06
CA THR A 2 -5.33 -11.78 -5.66
C THR A 2 -5.92 -10.38 -5.57
N HIS A 3 -6.86 -10.18 -4.66
CA HIS A 3 -7.55 -8.92 -4.44
C HIS A 3 -7.50 -8.56 -2.95
N ILE A 4 -7.16 -7.31 -2.64
CA ILE A 4 -7.24 -6.77 -1.28
C ILE A 4 -8.48 -5.89 -1.20
N ALA A 5 -9.43 -6.31 -0.37
CA ALA A 5 -10.69 -5.63 -0.17
C ALA A 5 -10.52 -4.30 0.60
N SER A 6 -11.56 -3.48 0.53
CA SER A 6 -11.71 -2.27 1.34
C SER A 6 -11.50 -2.56 2.82
N TRP A 7 -11.00 -1.57 3.55
CA TRP A 7 -10.92 -1.62 5.02
C TRP A 7 -10.01 -2.69 5.62
N PHE A 8 -9.11 -3.26 4.81
CA PHE A 8 -8.10 -4.22 5.27
C PHE A 8 -7.34 -3.78 6.55
N SER A 9 -7.08 -2.47 6.69
CA SER A 9 -6.37 -1.86 7.83
C SER A 9 -7.27 -1.17 8.86
N LEU A 10 -8.60 -1.34 8.77
CA LEU A 10 -9.53 -0.67 9.69
C LEU A 10 -9.24 -1.09 11.14
N GLY A 11 -9.18 -0.12 12.05
CA GLY A 11 -8.87 -0.36 13.46
C GLY A 11 -7.38 -0.51 13.76
N THR A 12 -6.49 -0.22 12.79
CA THR A 12 -5.02 -0.28 12.98
C THR A 12 -4.36 1.11 12.96
N PRO A 13 -4.66 2.01 13.91
CA PRO A 13 -4.22 3.41 13.85
C PRO A 13 -2.69 3.60 13.91
N ARG A 14 -1.95 2.56 14.32
CA ARG A 14 -0.48 2.55 14.42
C ARG A 14 0.18 1.72 13.31
N LEU A 15 -0.56 1.32 12.27
CA LEU A 15 0.03 0.65 11.11
C LEU A 15 1.08 1.57 10.49
N LYS A 16 2.25 1.02 10.16
CA LYS A 16 3.37 1.79 9.58
C LYS A 16 4.03 1.05 8.43
N THR A 17 4.06 -0.28 8.49
CA THR A 17 4.77 -1.09 7.51
C THR A 17 3.84 -2.13 6.91
N VAL A 18 3.87 -2.25 5.60
CA VAL A 18 3.26 -3.34 4.85
C VAL A 18 4.33 -3.94 3.95
N VAL A 19 4.42 -5.26 3.91
CA VAL A 19 5.39 -5.96 3.07
C VAL A 19 4.61 -6.84 2.11
N MET A 20 4.80 -6.62 0.81
CA MET A 20 4.27 -7.45 -0.25
C MET A 20 5.38 -8.35 -0.77
N CYS A 21 5.30 -9.65 -0.54
CA CYS A 21 6.35 -10.58 -0.98
C CYS A 21 6.19 -11.04 -2.44
N GLY A 22 5.04 -10.73 -3.07
CA GLY A 22 4.73 -11.15 -4.44
C GLY A 22 5.19 -10.16 -5.50
N LYS A 23 5.66 -10.66 -6.65
CA LYS A 23 6.04 -9.82 -7.81
C LYS A 23 4.86 -9.32 -8.64
N THR A 24 3.65 -9.85 -8.41
CA THR A 24 2.45 -9.43 -9.11
C THR A 24 1.58 -8.60 -8.16
N PRO A 25 1.37 -7.30 -8.44
CA PRO A 25 0.56 -6.45 -7.59
C PRO A 25 -0.89 -6.96 -7.55
N PRO A 26 -1.50 -7.13 -6.36
CA PRO A 26 -2.91 -7.45 -6.26
C PRO A 26 -3.78 -6.30 -6.79
N ALA A 27 -5.01 -6.64 -7.17
CA ALA A 27 -6.04 -5.65 -7.37
C ALA A 27 -6.41 -5.04 -6.01
N LEU A 28 -6.62 -3.73 -5.98
CA LEU A 28 -6.97 -2.99 -4.76
C LEU A 28 -8.35 -2.38 -4.91
N SER A 29 -9.12 -2.39 -3.83
CA SER A 29 -10.28 -1.51 -3.69
C SER A 29 -9.82 -0.04 -3.57
N SER A 30 -10.67 0.91 -3.93
CA SER A 30 -10.38 2.35 -3.84
C SER A 30 -10.05 2.82 -2.42
N ASN A 31 -10.53 2.09 -1.42
CA ASN A 31 -10.40 2.38 0.01
C ASN A 31 -9.25 1.61 0.67
N PHE A 32 -8.25 1.23 -0.11
CA PHE A 32 -7.07 0.52 0.38
C PHE A 32 -6.32 1.37 1.41
N MET A 33 -5.94 0.76 2.55
CA MET A 33 -5.13 1.37 3.62
C MET A 33 -5.79 2.45 4.47
N TYR A 34 -7.12 2.59 4.46
CA TYR A 34 -7.80 3.40 5.48
C TYR A 34 -7.75 2.74 6.86
N ILE A 35 -7.32 3.49 7.88
CA ILE A 35 -7.20 3.00 9.27
C ILE A 35 -8.45 3.24 10.11
N ASP A 36 -9.32 4.17 9.68
CA ASP A 36 -10.55 4.55 10.36
C ASP A 36 -11.62 4.97 9.35
N THR A 37 -12.86 5.09 9.82
CA THR A 37 -14.02 5.50 9.00
C THR A 37 -13.96 6.96 8.53
N ASN A 38 -12.97 7.74 8.97
CA ASN A 38 -12.71 9.09 8.50
C ASN A 38 -11.77 9.12 7.28
N TYR A 39 -11.48 7.95 6.69
CA TYR A 39 -10.65 7.78 5.50
C TYR A 39 -9.19 8.22 5.72
N ASN A 40 -8.70 8.15 6.95
CA ASN A 40 -7.31 8.48 7.25
C ASN A 40 -6.36 7.37 6.77
N TYR A 41 -5.20 7.77 6.26
CA TYR A 41 -4.07 6.86 6.05
C TYR A 41 -3.16 6.81 7.28
N PRO A 42 -2.47 5.69 7.50
CA PRO A 42 -1.46 5.59 8.54
C PRO A 42 -0.33 6.59 8.30
N LYS A 43 0.05 7.32 9.37
CA LYS A 43 1.16 8.26 9.31
C LYS A 43 2.49 7.50 9.18
N GLY A 44 3.29 7.85 8.18
CA GLY A 44 4.59 7.23 7.92
C GLY A 44 4.49 5.82 7.32
N LEU A 45 3.42 5.55 6.57
CA LEU A 45 3.26 4.29 5.85
C LEU A 45 4.43 4.01 4.91
N ARG A 46 4.99 2.80 4.98
CA ARG A 46 5.96 2.25 4.03
C ARG A 46 5.45 0.90 3.53
N ILE A 47 5.30 0.78 2.22
CA ILE A 47 4.93 -0.45 1.52
C ILE A 47 6.17 -0.97 0.80
N PHE A 48 6.73 -2.06 1.30
CA PHE A 48 7.88 -2.72 0.68
C PHE A 48 7.41 -3.76 -0.33
N VAL A 49 8.02 -3.77 -1.50
CA VAL A 49 7.71 -4.69 -2.61
C VAL A 49 9.01 -5.23 -3.19
N PRO A 50 9.03 -6.39 -3.87
CA PRO A 50 10.26 -6.92 -4.45
C PRO A 50 10.88 -5.89 -5.41
N ASP A 51 12.19 -5.71 -5.31
CA ASP A 51 12.93 -4.66 -6.02
C ASP A 51 12.67 -4.68 -7.53
N ASP A 52 12.64 -5.88 -8.12
CA ASP A 52 12.38 -6.12 -9.53
C ASP A 52 10.91 -5.89 -9.95
N ALA A 53 10.00 -5.72 -8.99
CA ALA A 53 8.57 -5.51 -9.21
C ALA A 53 8.11 -4.07 -8.95
N ILE A 54 8.96 -3.16 -8.43
CA ILE A 54 8.57 -1.78 -8.07
C ILE A 54 7.82 -1.08 -9.20
N SER A 55 8.36 -1.12 -10.43
CA SER A 55 7.75 -0.43 -11.58
C SER A 55 6.33 -0.95 -11.84
N LYS A 56 6.14 -2.28 -11.76
CA LYS A 56 4.84 -2.94 -11.95
C LYS A 56 3.83 -2.53 -10.87
N TYR A 57 4.26 -2.44 -9.62
CA TYR A 57 3.43 -1.94 -8.52
C TYR A 57 3.04 -0.48 -8.72
N LYS A 58 4.00 0.40 -9.03
CA LYS A 58 3.74 1.82 -9.26
C LYS A 58 2.79 2.04 -10.45
N GLN A 59 2.96 1.30 -11.54
CA GLN A 59 2.06 1.36 -12.70
C GLN A 59 0.65 0.88 -12.35
N LYS A 60 0.51 -0.29 -11.71
CA LYS A 60 -0.79 -0.88 -11.40
C LYS A 60 -1.59 -0.05 -10.40
N TRP A 61 -0.91 0.60 -9.45
CA TRP A 61 -1.54 1.39 -8.38
C TRP A 61 -1.47 2.90 -8.60
N ALA A 62 -1.08 3.37 -9.79
CA ALA A 62 -0.93 4.80 -10.11
C ALA A 62 -2.21 5.64 -9.83
N ASN A 63 -3.38 5.02 -9.99
CA ASN A 63 -4.66 5.69 -9.80
C ASN A 63 -5.21 5.61 -8.37
N ILE A 64 -4.55 4.88 -7.48
CA ILE A 64 -4.97 4.77 -6.08
C ILE A 64 -4.48 6.01 -5.32
N SER A 65 -5.43 6.79 -4.85
CA SER A 65 -5.20 8.03 -4.08
C SER A 65 -6.11 8.08 -2.87
N ASN A 66 -5.57 8.64 -1.79
CA ASN A 66 -6.35 9.18 -0.67
C ASN A 66 -6.25 10.70 -0.73
N ASN A 67 -7.37 11.36 -1.02
CA ASN A 67 -7.40 12.81 -1.21
C ASN A 67 -6.29 13.23 -2.21
N ASN A 68 -5.32 14.02 -1.75
CA ASN A 68 -4.23 14.53 -2.57
C ASN A 68 -2.98 13.62 -2.60
N MET A 69 -3.01 12.49 -1.90
CA MET A 69 -1.84 11.62 -1.72
C MET A 69 -1.97 10.32 -2.50
N LYS A 70 -1.03 10.07 -3.41
CA LYS A 70 -0.98 8.85 -4.23
C LYS A 70 -0.27 7.74 -3.47
N ILE A 71 -0.84 6.53 -3.46
CA ILE A 71 -0.27 5.38 -2.73
C ILE A 71 1.16 5.04 -3.20
N ILE A 72 1.46 5.32 -4.47
CA ILE A 72 2.77 5.05 -5.09
C ILE A 72 3.94 5.78 -4.41
N LYS A 73 3.66 6.87 -3.66
CA LYS A 73 4.66 7.61 -2.88
C LYS A 73 5.16 6.83 -1.68
N PHE A 74 4.42 5.81 -1.25
CA PHE A 74 4.76 4.96 -0.11
C PHE A 74 5.39 3.63 -0.53
N ILE A 75 5.69 3.43 -1.82
CA ILE A 75 6.26 2.18 -2.32
C ILE A 75 7.79 2.27 -2.30
N TYR A 76 8.41 1.37 -1.54
CA TYR A 76 9.86 1.26 -1.36
C TYR A 76 10.34 -0.13 -1.80
N PRO A 77 11.60 -0.26 -2.25
CA PRO A 77 12.21 -1.56 -2.54
C PRO A 77 12.33 -2.42 -1.29
N MET A 78 12.16 -3.74 -1.43
CA MET A 78 12.33 -4.70 -0.35
C MET A 78 13.73 -4.65 0.25
N SER A 79 14.76 -4.32 -0.53
CA SER A 79 16.13 -4.13 -0.02
C SER A 79 16.27 -3.02 1.02
N GLU A 80 15.34 -2.06 1.09
CA GLU A 80 15.31 -1.03 2.16
C GLU A 80 14.56 -1.49 3.42
N TYR A 81 13.93 -2.67 3.40
CA TYR A 81 13.21 -3.19 4.55
C TYR A 81 14.19 -3.70 5.60
N HIS A 82 14.20 -3.03 6.75
CA HIS A 82 14.95 -3.43 7.94
C HIS A 82 13.93 -3.66 9.06
N PRO A 83 13.75 -4.92 9.51
CA PRO A 83 12.76 -5.28 10.53
C PRO A 83 13.10 -4.74 11.92
#